data_AF-A0A1V9VW80-F1
#
_entry.id   AF-A0A1V9VW80-F1
#
_cell.length_a   1.000
_cell.length_b   1.000
_cell.length_c   1.000
_cell.angle_alpha   90.00
_cell.angle_beta   90.00
_cell.angle_gamma   90.00
#
_symmetry.space_group_name_H-M   'P 1'
#
loop_
_entity.id
_entity.type
_entity.pdbx_description
1 polymer ?
#
loop_
_entity_poly.entity_id
_entity_poly.type
_entity_poly.pdbx_seq_one_letter_code
_entity_poly.pdbx_strand_id
1 'polypeptide(L)'
;MYEKEIIFMLSLCVVLIAVIGVTVLLKKLFNPGEIHMTGKDVDRVIDYINDNELKSCKLSLSENEIEISSDETSEVRKFNRN
;
A
#
# COMPACT_ATOMS: atom_id res chain seq x y z
N MET A 1 38.08 9.03 -34.69
CA MET A 1 36.63 9.22 -34.89
C MET A 1 35.82 8.32 -33.94
N TYR A 2 36.20 7.04 -33.79
CA TYR A 2 35.53 6.05 -32.94
C TYR A 2 35.56 6.28 -31.42
N GLU A 3 36.63 6.85 -30.85
CA GLU A 3 36.73 7.03 -29.38
C GLU A 3 35.64 7.93 -28.80
N LYS A 4 35.25 8.99 -29.52
CA LYS A 4 34.18 9.90 -29.10
C LYS A 4 32.81 9.21 -29.11
N GLU A 5 32.57 8.32 -30.06
CA GLU A 5 31.33 7.55 -30.15
C GLU A 5 31.25 6.50 -29.04
N ILE A 6 32.37 5.86 -28.70
CA ILE A 6 32.44 4.88 -27.61
C ILE A 6 32.19 5.56 -26.25
N ILE A 7 32.79 6.73 -26.01
CA ILE A 7 32.57 7.50 -24.77
C ILE A 7 31.12 7.97 -24.68
N PHE A 8 30.53 8.39 -25.80
CA PHE A 8 29.13 8.81 -25.85
C PHE A 8 28.17 7.65 -25.54
N MET A 9 28.41 6.46 -26.11
CA MET A 9 27.65 5.25 -25.82
C MET A 9 27.75 4.83 -24.35
N LEU A 10 28.96 4.83 -23.78
CA LEU A 10 29.16 4.51 -22.36
C LEU A 10 28.43 5.51 -21.44
N SER A 11 28.48 6.80 -21.77
CA SER A 11 27.74 7.84 -21.04
C SER A 11 26.22 7.60 -21.06
N LEU A 12 25.67 7.22 -22.22
CA LEU A 12 24.25 6.90 -22.35
C LEU A 12 23.86 5.67 -21.52
N CYS A 13 24.69 4.63 -21.50
CA CYS A 13 24.44 3.43 -20.70
C CYS A 13 24.41 3.74 -19.19
N VAL A 14 25.34 4.56 -18.69
CA VAL A 14 25.37 4.96 -17.28
C VAL A 14 24.11 5.75 -16.91
N VAL A 15 23.68 6.68 -17.76
CA VAL A 15 22.46 7.46 -17.53
C VAL A 15 21.22 6.54 -17.51
N LEU A 16 21.11 5.59 -18.43
CA LEU A 16 20.01 4.62 -18.44
C LEU A 16 19.96 3.78 -17.16
N ILE A 17 21.11 3.26 -16.71
CA ILE A 17 21.19 2.47 -15.47
C ILE A 17 20.79 3.33 -14.26
N ALA A 18 21.24 4.58 -14.20
CA ALA A 18 20.87 5.50 -13.13
C ALA A 18 19.36 5.78 -13.10
N VAL A 19 18.74 6.04 -14.26
CA VAL A 19 17.29 6.28 -14.36
C VAL A 19 16.49 5.04 -13.96
N ILE A 20 16.90 3.86 -14.42
CA ILE A 20 16.24 2.59 -14.04
C ILE A 20 16.41 2.32 -12.54
N GLY A 21 17.61 2.53 -11.99
CA GLY A 21 17.88 2.36 -10.57
C GLY A 21 17.01 3.27 -9.69
N VAL A 22 16.94 4.56 -10.04
CA VAL A 22 16.13 5.54 -9.32
C VAL A 22 14.64 5.22 -9.41
N THR A 23 14.13 4.85 -10.59
CA THR A 23 12.71 4.50 -10.76
C THR A 23 12.31 3.24 -9.97
N VAL A 24 13.18 2.23 -9.90
CA VAL A 24 12.95 1.03 -9.07
C VAL A 24 12.98 1.37 -7.59
N LEU A 25 13.93 2.22 -7.16
CA LEU A 25 14.03 2.63 -5.76
C LEU A 25 12.81 3.44 -5.33
N LEU A 26 12.35 4.36 -6.17
CA LEU A 26 11.14 5.15 -5.96
C LEU A 26 9.91 4.24 -5.91
N LYS A 27 9.76 3.27 -6.84
CA LYS A 27 8.67 2.29 -6.76
C LYS A 27 8.68 1.50 -5.46
N LYS A 28 9.85 1.16 -4.92
CA LYS A 28 9.97 0.42 -3.67
C LYS A 28 9.68 1.27 -2.43
N LEU A 29 9.98 2.57 -2.48
CA LEU A 29 9.69 3.53 -1.40
C LEU A 29 8.24 4.03 -1.43
N PHE A 30 7.66 4.16 -2.62
CA PHE A 30 6.31 4.72 -2.85
C PHE A 30 5.24 3.66 -3.16
N ASN A 31 5.57 2.37 -3.20
CA ASN A 31 4.57 1.34 -2.95
C ASN A 31 4.44 1.22 -1.42
N PRO A 32 3.46 1.89 -0.77
CA PRO A 32 2.96 1.32 0.47
C PRO A 32 2.55 -0.11 0.09
N GLY A 33 3.12 -1.12 0.73
CA GLY A 33 2.78 -2.50 0.44
C GLY A 33 1.25 -2.59 0.37
N GLU A 34 0.70 -3.16 -0.69
CA GLU A 34 -0.76 -3.28 -0.79
C GLU A 34 -1.22 -4.01 0.46
N ILE A 35 -1.87 -3.27 1.36
CA ILE A 35 -2.32 -3.80 2.62
C ILE A 35 -3.55 -4.63 2.26
N HIS A 36 -3.35 -5.92 2.04
CA HIS A 36 -4.45 -6.83 1.74
C HIS A 36 -5.20 -7.15 3.02
N MET A 37 -6.54 -7.11 2.96
CA MET A 37 -7.37 -7.64 4.03
C MET A 37 -7.16 -9.15 4.12
N THR A 38 -6.97 -9.64 5.33
CA THR A 38 -6.95 -11.09 5.61
C THR A 38 -8.37 -11.58 5.88
N GLY A 39 -8.62 -12.89 5.78
CA GLY A 39 -9.92 -13.47 6.13
C GLY A 39 -10.37 -13.10 7.55
N LYS A 40 -9.44 -13.07 8.52
CA LYS A 40 -9.71 -12.63 9.91
C LYS A 40 -10.16 -11.17 10.00
N ASP A 41 -9.65 -10.31 9.13
CA ASP A 41 -10.07 -8.91 9.09
C ASP A 41 -11.52 -8.80 8.60
N VAL A 42 -11.88 -9.60 7.59
CA VAL A 42 -13.26 -9.66 7.07
C VAL A 42 -14.22 -10.20 8.12
N ASP A 43 -13.86 -11.29 8.82
CA ASP A 43 -14.69 -11.88 9.86
C ASP A 43 -15.03 -10.86 10.96
N ARG A 44 -14.03 -10.09 11.44
CA ARG A 44 -14.26 -9.02 12.44
C ARG A 44 -15.17 -7.91 11.94
N VAL A 45 -15.11 -7.58 10.66
CA VAL A 45 -16.01 -6.59 10.05
C VAL A 45 -17.43 -7.10 10.02
N ILE A 46 -17.63 -8.36 9.63
CA ILE A 46 -18.94 -9.00 9.61
C ILE A 46 -19.51 -9.11 11.03
N ASP A 47 -18.70 -9.51 12.01
CA ASP A 47 -19.10 -9.56 13.41
C ASP A 47 -19.52 -8.17 13.91
N TYR A 48 -18.75 -7.12 13.61
CA TYR A 48 -19.12 -5.75 13.97
C TYR A 48 -20.44 -5.29 13.34
N ILE A 49 -20.67 -5.62 12.07
CA ILE A 49 -21.92 -5.28 11.36
C ILE A 49 -23.09 -6.01 12.01
N ASN A 50 -22.95 -7.30 12.30
CA ASN A 50 -24.00 -8.13 12.90
C ASN A 50 -24.32 -7.71 14.34
N ASP A 51 -23.28 -7.47 15.17
CA ASP A 51 -23.43 -7.09 16.58
C ASP A 51 -24.16 -5.76 16.77
N ASN A 52 -24.04 -4.85 15.78
CA ASN A 52 -24.62 -3.52 15.83
C ASN A 52 -25.81 -3.34 14.87
N GLU A 53 -26.29 -4.43 14.25
CA GLU A 53 -27.40 -4.43 13.28
C GLU A 53 -27.24 -3.41 12.12
N LEU A 54 -26.00 -3.20 11.68
CA LEU A 54 -25.68 -2.16 10.69
C LEU A 54 -25.92 -2.66 9.26
N LYS A 55 -26.27 -1.74 8.35
CA LYS A 55 -26.34 -2.05 6.91
C LYS A 55 -25.02 -1.85 6.19
N SER A 56 -24.18 -0.95 6.71
CA SER A 56 -22.87 -0.62 6.15
C SER A 56 -21.94 -0.05 7.22
N CYS A 57 -20.63 -0.15 6.98
CA CYS A 57 -19.61 0.47 7.81
C CYS A 57 -18.47 1.02 6.95
N LYS A 58 -17.72 1.98 7.49
CA LYS A 58 -16.47 2.50 6.93
C LYS A 58 -15.29 1.73 7.52
N LEU A 59 -14.35 1.39 6.65
CA LEU A 59 -13.15 0.63 6.99
C LEU A 59 -11.92 1.44 6.63
N SER A 60 -11.01 1.57 7.59
CA SER A 60 -9.67 2.10 7.37
C SER A 60 -8.65 1.03 7.74
N LEU A 61 -7.80 0.65 6.79
CA LEU A 61 -6.84 -0.43 6.94
C LEU A 61 -5.42 0.13 6.98
N SER A 62 -4.70 -0.23 8.03
CA SER A 62 -3.27 0.06 8.21
C SER A 62 -2.48 -1.25 8.35
N GLU A 63 -1.16 -1.16 8.34
CA GLU A 63 -0.29 -2.35 8.39
C GLU A 63 -0.57 -3.20 9.64
N ASN A 64 -0.80 -2.56 10.78
CA ASN A 64 -0.96 -3.23 12.07
C ASN A 64 -2.40 -3.20 12.61
N GLU A 65 -3.28 -2.40 12.03
CA GLU A 65 -4.60 -2.12 12.61
C GLU A 65 -5.68 -2.06 11.53
N ILE A 66 -6.87 -2.53 11.87
CA ILE A 66 -8.10 -2.26 11.14
C ILE A 66 -9.02 -1.42 12.02
N GLU A 67 -9.48 -0.31 11.47
CA GLU A 67 -10.45 0.58 12.10
C GLU A 67 -11.79 0.45 11.38
N ILE A 68 -12.82 0.16 12.15
CA ILE A 68 -14.19 -0.02 11.70
C ILE A 68 -15.02 1.06 12.36
N SER A 69 -15.74 1.83 11.56
CA SER A 69 -16.61 2.90 12.05
C SER A 69 -17.95 2.86 11.32
N SER A 70 -19.01 3.36 11.96
CA SER A 70 -20.29 3.57 11.29
C SER A 70 -20.82 4.96 11.61
N ASP A 71 -21.34 5.62 10.58
CA ASP A 71 -22.01 6.91 10.74
C ASP A 71 -23.32 6.76 11.54
N GLU A 72 -23.90 5.55 11.57
CA GLU A 72 -25.15 5.25 12.29
C GLU A 72 -24.94 5.15 13.81
N THR A 73 -23.83 4.56 14.25
CA THR A 73 -23.54 4.36 15.68
C THR A 73 -22.58 5.40 16.25
N SER A 74 -21.87 6.15 15.40
CA SER A 74 -20.74 7.02 15.80
C SER A 74 -19.64 6.28 16.59
N GLU A 75 -19.69 4.94 16.64
CA GLU A 75 -18.70 4.13 17.31
C GLU A 75 -17.54 3.81 16.36
N VAL A 76 -16.33 3.90 16.90
CA VAL A 76 -15.10 3.54 16.22
C VAL A 76 -14.45 2.40 16.99
N ARG A 77 -14.34 1.22 16.36
CA ARG A 77 -13.60 0.08 16.91
C ARG A 77 -12.32 -0.13 16.14
N LYS A 78 -11.22 -0.25 16.87
CA LYS A 78 -9.89 -0.55 16.34
C LYS A 78 -9.52 -1.97 16.75
N PHE A 79 -9.03 -2.75 15.79
CA PHE A 79 -8.54 -4.10 16.05
C PHE A 79 -7.10 -4.23 15.58
N ASN A 80 -6.26 -4.83 16.43
CA ASN A 80 -4.90 -5.18 16.06
C ASN A 80 -4.90 -6.39 15.11
N ARG A 81 -4.12 -6.33 14.04
CA ARG A 81 -4.02 -7.37 13.02
C ARG A 81 -2.98 -8.45 13.35
N ASN A 82 -2.10 -8.21 14.34
CA ASN A 82 -1.11 -9.17 14.86
C ASN A 82 -1.66 -10.05 15.98
#